data_AF-A0A2T1ER92-F1
#
_entry.id   AF-A0A2T1ER92-F1
#
_cell.length_a   1.000
_cell.length_b   1.000
_cell.length_c   1.000
_cell.angle_alpha   90.00
_cell.angle_beta   90.00
_cell.angle_gamma   90.00
#
_symmetry.space_group_name_H-M   'P 1'
#
loop_
_entity.id
_entity.type
_entity.pdbx_description
1 polymer ?
#
loop_
_entity_poly.entity_id
_entity_poly.type
_entity_poly.pdbx_seq_one_letter_code
_entity_poly.pdbx_strand_id
1 'polypeptide(L)'
;MDMQFGYWSTDKVGMWANSDFANLVQPNDGFKTGLIGTAEQVAEKIRAYHAIGVDLILCGFLHDADELEAVGRTVIPLVRQLEAKRRLPLC
;
A
#
# COMPACT_ATOMS: atom_id res chain seq x y z
N MET A 1 1.73 -24.78 -4.07
CA MET A 1 1.21 -25.34 -2.81
C MET A 1 -0.13 -24.66 -2.58
N ASP A 2 -1.18 -25.31 -3.05
CA ASP A 2 -2.51 -24.72 -3.19
C ASP A 2 -3.14 -24.56 -1.81
N MET A 3 -3.13 -23.33 -1.29
CA MET A 3 -3.74 -23.02 0.00
C MET A 3 -5.27 -23.10 -0.16
N GLN A 4 -5.83 -24.22 0.28
CA GLN A 4 -7.26 -24.54 0.20
C GLN A 4 -8.09 -23.64 1.14
N PHE A 5 -8.50 -22.46 0.67
CA PHE A 5 -9.48 -21.60 1.36
C PHE A 5 -10.75 -21.33 0.53
N GLY A 6 -10.95 -22.03 -0.59
CA GLY A 6 -12.15 -21.93 -1.44
C GLY A 6 -13.36 -22.73 -0.97
N TYR A 7 -13.27 -23.52 0.09
CA TYR A 7 -14.34 -24.44 0.50
C TYR A 7 -15.63 -23.77 1.02
N TRP A 8 -15.60 -22.45 1.28
CA TRP A 8 -16.69 -21.70 1.90
C TRP A 8 -17.38 -20.69 0.97
N SER A 9 -16.89 -20.48 -0.27
CA SER A 9 -17.56 -19.64 -1.27
C SER A 9 -18.46 -20.48 -2.18
N THR A 10 -19.61 -19.94 -2.59
CA THR A 10 -20.55 -20.60 -3.52
C THR A 10 -19.86 -21.06 -4.80
N ASP A 11 -18.86 -20.29 -5.22
CA ASP A 11 -18.15 -20.46 -6.48
C ASP A 11 -16.93 -21.40 -6.34
N LYS A 12 -16.62 -21.83 -5.10
CA LYS A 12 -15.44 -22.65 -4.72
C LYS A 12 -14.08 -22.06 -5.12
N VAL A 13 -14.05 -20.79 -5.50
CA VAL A 13 -12.83 -20.07 -5.81
C VAL A 13 -12.23 -19.56 -4.49
N GLY A 14 -10.97 -19.92 -4.22
CA GLY A 14 -10.23 -19.39 -3.07
C GLY A 14 -9.94 -17.90 -3.25
N MET A 15 -9.89 -17.14 -2.15
CA MET A 15 -9.65 -15.68 -2.17
C MET A 15 -8.37 -15.27 -2.93
N TRP A 16 -7.42 -16.20 -3.08
CA TRP A 16 -6.09 -16.02 -3.69
C TRP A 16 -5.94 -16.73 -5.03
N ALA A 17 -7.02 -17.19 -5.65
CA ALA A 17 -6.96 -18.00 -6.87
C ALA A 17 -6.29 -17.28 -8.06
N ASN A 18 -6.25 -15.95 -8.03
CA ASN A 18 -5.64 -15.11 -9.07
C ASN A 18 -4.41 -14.32 -8.57
N SER A 19 -3.85 -14.66 -7.40
CA SER A 19 -2.66 -13.97 -6.87
C SER A 19 -1.39 -14.45 -7.59
N ASP A 20 -0.54 -13.51 -7.99
CA ASP A 20 0.78 -13.80 -8.56
C ASP A 20 1.90 -13.47 -7.57
N PHE A 21 3.16 -13.73 -7.96
CA PHE A 21 4.33 -13.49 -7.10
C PHE A 21 4.46 -12.04 -6.62
N ALA A 22 3.95 -11.05 -7.36
CA ALA A 22 3.97 -9.65 -6.93
C ALA A 22 3.00 -9.37 -5.77
N ASN A 23 2.07 -10.28 -5.50
CA ASN A 23 1.07 -10.18 -4.44
C ASN A 23 1.39 -11.06 -3.21
N LEU A 24 2.38 -11.96 -3.33
CA LEU A 24 2.63 -13.05 -2.39
C LEU A 24 3.55 -12.68 -1.22
N VAL A 25 3.12 -11.76 -0.37
CA VAL A 25 3.54 -11.76 1.04
C VAL A 25 2.37 -11.26 1.89
N GLN A 26 2.03 -12.02 2.94
CA GLN A 26 0.77 -12.01 3.71
C GLN A 26 -0.37 -12.71 2.96
N PRO A 27 -1.17 -13.57 3.62
CA PRO A 27 -2.29 -14.31 3.03
C PRO A 27 -3.49 -13.40 2.70
N ASN A 28 -3.25 -12.13 2.34
CA ASN A 28 -4.22 -11.04 2.22
C ASN A 28 -4.06 -10.20 0.92
N ASP A 29 -3.15 -10.54 -0.01
CA ASP A 29 -2.72 -9.66 -1.13
C ASP A 29 -2.32 -8.25 -0.65
N GLY A 30 -1.75 -8.13 0.56
CA GLY A 30 -1.52 -6.86 1.24
C GLY A 30 -0.61 -5.87 0.49
N PHE A 31 0.11 -6.35 -0.52
CA PHE A 31 1.01 -5.55 -1.36
C PHE A 31 0.41 -5.07 -2.68
N LYS A 32 -0.89 -5.27 -2.95
CA LYS A 32 -1.53 -4.74 -4.17
C LYS A 32 -1.38 -3.23 -4.33
N THR A 33 -1.30 -2.50 -3.22
CA THR A 33 -1.05 -1.06 -3.24
C THR A 33 0.40 -0.72 -3.64
N GLY A 34 1.31 -1.68 -3.57
CA GLY A 34 2.71 -1.55 -3.96
C GLY A 34 3.48 -0.52 -3.16
N LEU A 35 3.09 -0.23 -1.91
CA LEU A 35 3.80 0.69 -1.01
C LEU A 35 5.11 0.07 -0.47
N ILE A 36 5.98 -0.35 -1.39
CA ILE A 36 7.27 -1.00 -1.16
C ILE A 36 8.32 -0.19 -1.90
N GLY A 37 9.42 0.14 -1.21
CA GLY A 37 10.55 0.87 -1.79
C GLY A 37 11.15 1.89 -0.82
N THR A 38 11.87 2.87 -1.37
CA THR A 38 12.39 4.02 -0.59
C THR A 38 11.25 4.93 -0.13
N ALA A 39 11.52 5.79 0.85
CA ALA A 39 10.52 6.74 1.36
C ALA A 39 9.96 7.65 0.26
N GLU A 40 10.79 8.05 -0.71
CA GLU A 40 10.41 8.86 -1.86
C GLU A 40 9.48 8.09 -2.80
N GLN A 41 9.81 6.83 -3.10
CA GLN A 41 8.99 5.97 -3.95
C GLN A 41 7.61 5.73 -3.32
N VAL A 42 7.57 5.47 -2.01
CA VAL A 42 6.33 5.29 -1.28
C VAL A 42 5.52 6.60 -1.24
N ALA A 43 6.15 7.74 -0.95
CA ALA A 43 5.48 9.04 -0.93
C ALA A 43 4.86 9.41 -2.28
N GLU A 44 5.58 9.15 -3.38
CA GLU A 44 5.09 9.37 -4.74
C GLU A 44 3.89 8.47 -5.09
N LYS A 45 3.90 7.21 -4.64
CA LYS A 45 2.74 6.31 -4.79
C LYS A 45 1.53 6.77 -3.98
N ILE A 46 1.74 7.21 -2.73
CA ILE A 46 0.66 7.76 -1.89
C ILE A 46 0.03 8.99 -2.59
N ARG A 47 0.85 9.88 -3.14
CA ARG A 47 0.39 11.02 -3.95
C ARG A 47 -0.43 10.56 -5.16
N ALA A 48 0.01 9.53 -5.88
CA ALA A 48 -0.71 8.99 -7.01
C ALA A 48 -2.09 8.42 -6.62
N TYR A 49 -2.18 7.73 -5.47
CA TYR A 49 -3.47 7.28 -4.93
C TYR A 49 -4.39 8.45 -4.55
N HIS A 50 -3.86 9.47 -3.90
CA HIS A 50 -4.64 10.66 -3.58
C HIS A 50 -5.13 11.41 -4.84
N ALA A 51 -4.32 11.45 -5.90
CA ALA A 51 -4.72 12.06 -7.18
C ALA A 51 -5.93 11.38 -7.85
N ILE A 52 -6.19 10.11 -7.53
CA ILE A 52 -7.36 9.35 -8.03
C ILE A 52 -8.50 9.27 -7.00
N GLY A 53 -8.43 10.02 -5.89
CA GLY A 53 -9.51 10.15 -4.91
C GLY A 53 -9.42 9.19 -3.71
N VAL A 54 -8.26 8.59 -3.44
CA VAL A 54 -8.04 7.83 -2.20
C VAL A 54 -7.66 8.80 -1.07
N ASP A 55 -8.56 8.97 -0.10
CA ASP A 55 -8.36 9.89 1.04
C ASP A 55 -7.83 9.20 2.31
N LEU A 56 -7.85 7.87 2.37
CA LEU A 56 -7.40 7.08 3.52
C LEU A 56 -6.62 5.85 3.07
N ILE A 57 -5.45 5.63 3.67
CA ILE A 57 -4.66 4.41 3.55
C ILE A 57 -4.49 3.82 4.95
N LEU A 58 -4.99 2.59 5.13
CA LEU A 58 -4.78 1.82 6.35
C LEU A 58 -3.51 0.96 6.18
N CYS A 59 -2.48 1.25 6.97
CA CYS A 59 -1.20 0.53 6.89
C CYS A 59 -1.12 -0.56 7.97
N GLY A 60 -0.56 -1.72 7.60
CA GLY A 60 -0.11 -2.76 8.51
C GLY A 60 1.39 -2.94 8.39
N PHE A 61 2.07 -3.14 9.51
CA PHE A 61 3.53 -3.29 9.60
C PHE A 61 3.86 -4.63 10.22
N LEU A 62 4.99 -5.22 9.80
CA LEU A 62 5.45 -6.49 10.38
C LEU A 62 6.23 -6.23 11.67
N HIS A 63 7.05 -5.17 11.69
CA HIS A 63 7.80 -4.70 12.85
C HIS A 63 7.25 -3.32 13.23
N ASP A 64 6.09 -3.34 13.87
CA ASP A 64 5.27 -2.17 14.16
C ASP A 64 6.01 -1.01 14.83
N ALA A 65 6.80 -1.27 15.87
CA ALA A 65 7.50 -0.21 16.60
C ALA A 65 8.48 0.59 15.71
N ASP A 66 9.32 -0.10 14.94
CA ASP A 66 10.37 0.51 14.13
C ASP A 66 9.81 1.08 12.82
N GLU A 67 8.94 0.32 12.15
CA GLU A 67 8.41 0.70 10.84
C GLU A 67 7.42 1.87 10.95
N LEU A 68 6.59 1.92 12.00
CA LEU A 68 5.67 3.04 12.23
C LEU A 68 6.44 4.35 12.45
N GLU A 69 7.49 4.31 13.27
CA GLU A 69 8.36 5.46 13.51
C GLU A 69 9.07 5.91 12.22
N ALA A 70 9.62 4.96 11.47
CA ALA A 70 10.30 5.23 10.20
C ALA A 70 9.36 5.89 9.19
N VAL A 71 8.15 5.35 8.99
CA VAL A 71 7.13 5.95 8.11
C VAL A 71 6.74 7.35 8.58
N GLY A 72 6.52 7.53 9.88
CA GLY A 72 6.16 8.82 10.47
C GLY A 72 7.24 9.89 10.25
N ARG A 73 8.52 9.51 10.36
CA ARG A 73 9.66 10.42 10.20
C ARG A 73 10.05 10.69 8.76
N THR A 74 9.87 9.73 7.86
CA THR A 74 10.43 9.79 6.50
C THR A 74 9.36 9.97 5.43
N VAL A 75 8.28 9.19 5.45
CA VAL A 75 7.28 9.17 4.37
C VAL A 75 6.27 10.30 4.52
N ILE A 76 5.68 10.47 5.71
CA ILE A 76 4.61 11.47 5.93
C ILE A 76 5.07 12.90 5.56
N PRO A 77 6.28 13.36 5.96
CA PRO A 77 6.76 14.69 5.56
C PRO A 77 6.90 14.85 4.04
N LEU A 78 7.41 13.82 3.35
CA LEU A 78 7.58 13.84 1.89
C LEU A 78 6.23 13.95 1.17
N VAL A 79 5.23 13.17 1.59
CA VAL A 79 3.87 13.26 1.03
C VAL A 79 3.31 14.68 1.18
N ARG A 80 3.45 15.29 2.37
CA ARG A 80 2.99 16.66 2.62
C ARG A 80 3.70 17.69 1.73
N GLN A 81 5.00 17.54 1.53
CA GLN A 81 5.77 18.40 0.63
C GLN A 81 5.31 18.27 -0.83
N LEU A 82 5.06 17.05 -1.31
CA LEU A 82 4.57 16.79 -2.66
C LEU A 82 3.18 17.39 -2.89
N GLU A 83 2.27 17.25 -1.92
CA GLU A 83 0.94 17.85 -1.99
C GLU A 83 0.98 19.39 -1.92
N ALA A 84 1.88 19.96 -1.11
CA ALA A 84 2.08 21.41 -1.07
C ALA A 84 2.56 21.96 -2.42
N LYS A 85 3.56 21.31 -3.05
CA LYS A 85 4.06 21.69 -4.39
C LYS A 85 2.97 21.69 -5.46
N ARG A 86 2.02 20.75 -5.39
CA ARG A 86 0.87 20.70 -6.30
C ARG A 86 -0.12 21.86 -6.09
N ARG A 87 -0.30 22.31 -4.84
CA ARG A 87 -1.23 23.40 -4.50
C ARG A 87 -0.68 24.80 -4.80
N LEU A 88 0.64 24.94 -4.97
CA LEU A 88 1.24 26.18 -5.44
C LEU A 88 0.82 26.45 -6.89
N PRO A 89 0.25 27.62 -7.20
CA PRO A 89 -0.01 27.98 -8.59
C PRO A 89 1.33 28.03 -9.33
N LEU A 90 1.37 27.42 -10.52
CA LEU A 90 2.47 27.60 -11.46
C LEU A 90 2.46 29.08 -11.85
N CYS A 91 3.49 29.81 -11.42
CA CYS A 91 3.74 31.18 -11.83
C CYS A 91 4.14 31.28 -13.30
#